data_AF-A0A662W678-F1
#
_entry.id   AF-A0A662W678-F1
#
_cell.length_a   1.000
_cell.length_b   1.000
_cell.length_c   1.000
_cell.angle_alpha   90.00
_cell.angle_beta   90.00
_cell.angle_gamma   90.00
#
_symmetry.space_group_name_H-M   'P 1'
#
loop_
_entity.id
_entity.type
_entity.pdbx_description
1 polymer ?
#
loop_
_entity_poly.entity_id
_entity_poly.type
_entity_poly.pdbx_seq_one_letter_code
_entity_poly.pdbx_strand_id
1 'polypeptide(L)'
;MFFLGKYIVTFSIPDKDKDVRIALEEFKAKGGNISGLIVSLLKNYFYGNHNQEVVTKEILKIKELEEKYKKLIEEIEKSKKELEELKTKFEKEAEAQQIQEDLDLIRLLREKWFEDLLEKGSSLNHLLITKKYDELVDKIESRLSAFAAENKLSLPEAKRLFKKAFPELKELEL
;
A
#
# COMPACT_ATOMS: atom_id res chain seq x y z
N MET A 1 -0.11 22.79 -12.98
CA MET A 1 -0.50 24.09 -13.55
C MET A 1 -0.08 25.15 -12.54
N PHE A 2 1.04 25.85 -12.75
CA PHE A 2 1.52 26.85 -11.80
C PHE A 2 0.87 28.20 -12.10
N PHE A 3 0.09 28.72 -11.16
CA PHE A 3 -0.43 30.09 -11.21
C PHE A 3 0.73 31.07 -10.95
N LEU A 4 1.22 31.74 -11.99
CA LEU A 4 2.02 32.97 -11.86
C LEU A 4 1.07 34.12 -11.50
N GLY A 5 0.64 34.18 -10.24
CA GLY A 5 -0.20 35.27 -9.73
C GLY A 5 0.61 36.56 -9.55
N LYS A 6 0.05 37.71 -9.97
CA LYS A 6 0.60 39.03 -9.62
C LYS A 6 0.38 39.27 -8.12
N TYR A 7 1.46 39.41 -7.35
CA TYR A 7 1.41 39.78 -5.94
C TYR A 7 1.41 41.31 -5.82
N ILE A 8 0.36 41.89 -5.24
CA ILE A 8 0.25 43.34 -5.01
C ILE A 8 0.60 43.60 -3.54
N VAL A 9 1.57 44.50 -3.31
CA VAL A 9 2.01 44.90 -1.97
C VAL A 9 1.74 46.38 -1.78
N THR A 10 1.09 46.72 -0.67
CA THR A 10 0.86 48.10 -0.23
C THR A 10 1.63 48.35 1.06
N PHE A 11 2.30 49.50 1.14
CA PHE A 11 3.00 49.94 2.34
C PHE A 11 2.81 51.45 2.53
N SER A 12 2.98 51.89 3.78
CA SER A 12 2.87 53.31 4.15
C SER A 12 4.26 53.87 4.46
N ILE A 13 4.51 55.11 4.04
CA ILE A 13 5.73 55.85 4.37
C ILE A 13 5.42 56.74 5.58
N PRO A 14 6.10 56.57 6.73
CA PRO A 14 5.90 57.41 7.91
C PRO A 14 6.19 58.89 7.64
N ASP A 15 5.51 59.80 8.35
CA ASP A 15 5.66 61.26 8.14
C ASP A 15 7.07 61.79 8.40
N LYS A 16 7.85 61.11 9.25
CA LYS A 16 9.26 61.43 9.50
C LYS A 16 10.16 61.25 8.27
N ASP A 17 9.72 60.46 7.29
CA ASP A 17 10.44 60.13 6.06
C ASP A 17 9.85 60.86 4.84
N LYS A 18 9.25 62.05 5.06
CA LYS A 18 8.58 62.86 4.01
C LYS A 18 9.44 63.10 2.78
N ASP A 19 10.76 63.18 2.95
CA ASP A 19 11.71 63.46 1.87
C ASP A 19 11.76 62.30 0.87
N VAL A 20 11.58 61.06 1.34
CA VAL A 20 11.46 59.87 0.49
C VAL A 20 10.18 59.91 -0.33
N ARG A 21 9.06 60.37 0.28
CA ARG A 21 7.79 60.55 -0.43
C ARG A 21 7.94 61.58 -1.56
N ILE A 22 8.54 62.74 -1.27
CA ILE A 22 8.79 63.80 -2.26
C ILE A 22 9.66 63.27 -3.41
N ALA A 23 10.75 62.56 -3.10
CA ALA A 23 11.63 61.98 -4.11
C ALA A 23 10.92 60.95 -5.02
N LEU A 24 10.01 60.15 -4.47
CA LEU A 24 9.21 59.19 -5.25
C LEU A 24 8.21 59.90 -6.17
N GLU A 25 7.57 60.96 -5.69
CA GLU A 25 6.65 61.79 -6.48
C GLU A 25 7.38 62.47 -7.65
N GLU A 26 8.54 63.06 -7.40
CA GLU A 26 9.37 63.67 -8.45
C GLU A 26 9.90 62.65 -9.46
N PHE A 27 10.37 61.49 -8.98
CA PHE A 27 10.81 60.41 -9.85
C PHE A 27 9.67 59.94 -10.78
N LYS A 28 8.45 59.84 -10.24
CA LYS A 28 7.27 59.46 -11.03
C LYS A 28 6.88 60.56 -12.02
N ALA A 29 6.91 61.82 -11.62
CA ALA A 29 6.61 62.96 -12.47
C ALA A 29 7.55 63.06 -13.69
N LYS A 30 8.81 62.61 -13.53
CA LYS A 30 9.80 62.51 -14.62
C LYS A 30 9.67 61.23 -15.47
N GLY A 31 8.60 60.45 -15.30
CA GLY A 31 8.34 59.23 -16.08
C GLY A 31 8.89 57.94 -15.46
N GLY A 32 9.38 57.97 -14.22
CA GLY A 32 9.94 56.81 -13.54
C GLY A 32 8.93 55.70 -13.22
N ASN A 33 9.41 54.45 -13.18
CA ASN A 33 8.62 53.28 -12.78
C ASN A 33 8.91 52.91 -11.31
N ILE A 34 8.02 53.33 -10.40
CA ILE A 34 8.14 53.06 -8.96
C ILE A 34 8.19 51.55 -8.67
N SER A 35 7.32 50.75 -9.27
CA SER A 35 7.33 49.30 -9.06
C SER A 35 8.67 48.68 -9.49
N GLY A 36 9.22 49.13 -10.62
CA GLY A 36 10.54 48.71 -11.08
C GLY A 36 11.65 49.11 -10.12
N LEU A 37 11.61 50.35 -9.60
CA LEU A 37 12.57 50.85 -8.61
C LEU A 37 12.55 50.02 -7.32
N ILE A 38 11.36 49.82 -6.74
CA ILE A 38 11.20 49.03 -5.52
C ILE A 38 11.65 47.59 -5.75
N VAL A 39 11.25 46.96 -6.86
CA VAL A 39 11.71 45.60 -7.19
C VAL A 39 13.22 45.53 -7.34
N SER A 40 13.86 46.51 -7.99
CA SER A 40 15.31 46.57 -8.13
C SER A 40 16.03 46.80 -6.80
N LEU A 41 15.48 47.65 -5.93
CA LEU A 41 16.01 47.87 -4.59
C LEU A 41 15.89 46.62 -3.73
N LEU A 42 14.73 45.95 -3.76
CA LEU A 42 14.55 44.67 -3.08
C LEU A 42 15.47 43.60 -3.65
N LYS A 43 15.65 43.54 -4.98
CA LYS A 43 16.60 42.62 -5.61
C LYS A 43 18.03 42.92 -5.19
N ASN A 44 18.46 44.17 -5.16
CA ASN A 44 19.79 44.53 -4.69
C ASN A 44 19.95 44.31 -3.19
N TYR A 45 18.88 44.46 -2.40
CA TYR A 45 18.90 44.20 -0.97
C TYR A 45 19.01 42.71 -0.67
N PHE A 46 18.25 41.87 -1.38
CA PHE A 46 18.24 40.41 -1.18
C PHE A 46 19.34 39.67 -1.96
N TYR A 47 19.83 40.23 -3.07
CA TYR A 47 20.74 39.55 -4.01
C TYR A 47 21.98 40.39 -4.40
N GLY A 48 22.13 41.62 -3.88
CA GLY A 48 23.29 42.46 -4.14
C GLY A 48 24.45 42.11 -3.20
N ASN A 49 25.67 42.16 -3.73
CA ASN A 49 26.93 41.74 -3.09
C ASN A 49 27.39 42.67 -1.94
N HIS A 50 26.60 42.88 -0.88
CA HIS A 50 27.05 43.60 0.32
C HIS A 50 26.94 42.74 1.59
N ASN A 51 28.07 42.65 2.29
CA ASN A 51 28.35 41.88 3.50
C ASN A 51 27.61 42.42 4.74
N GLN A 52 26.30 42.18 4.87
CA GLN A 52 25.60 42.30 6.15
C GLN A 52 24.62 41.12 6.32
N GLU A 53 25.02 40.16 7.16
CA GLU A 53 24.22 39.04 7.71
C GLU A 53 23.13 38.49 6.77
N VAL A 54 23.61 38.07 5.60
CA VAL A 54 22.82 37.75 4.42
C VAL A 54 22.11 36.42 4.62
N VAL A 55 20.78 36.41 4.53
CA VAL A 55 20.04 35.22 4.10
C VAL A 55 20.49 34.94 2.67
N THR A 56 21.57 34.18 2.53
CA THR A 56 22.24 33.90 1.27
C THR A 56 21.28 33.20 0.31
N LYS A 57 21.53 33.31 -1.00
CA LYS A 57 20.80 32.58 -2.04
C LYS A 57 20.77 31.07 -1.72
N GLU A 58 21.83 30.60 -1.09
CA GLU A 58 22.01 29.27 -0.52
C GLU A 58 21.00 28.97 0.61
N ILE A 59 20.75 29.88 1.55
CA ILE A 59 19.74 29.68 2.62
C ILE A 59 18.32 29.61 2.05
N LEU A 60 17.98 30.45 1.08
CA LEU A 60 16.69 30.34 0.39
C LEU A 60 16.59 29.04 -0.40
N LYS A 61 17.70 28.62 -1.03
CA LYS A 61 17.72 27.34 -1.74
C LYS A 61 17.61 26.14 -0.80
N ILE A 62 18.21 26.23 0.38
CA ILE A 62 18.08 25.24 1.45
C ILE A 62 16.63 25.15 1.87
N LYS A 63 15.95 26.26 2.16
CA LYS A 63 14.52 26.25 2.52
C LYS A 63 13.63 25.66 1.42
N GLU A 64 13.84 26.03 0.16
CA GLU A 64 13.11 25.42 -0.96
C GLU A 64 13.31 23.90 -1.03
N LEU A 65 14.55 23.44 -0.80
CA LEU A 65 14.88 22.02 -0.81
C LEU A 65 14.29 21.30 0.39
N GLU A 66 14.34 21.88 1.59
CA GLU A 66 13.71 21.34 2.81
C GLU A 66 12.20 21.17 2.64
N GLU A 67 11.54 22.16 2.05
CA GLU A 67 10.09 22.14 1.84
C GLU A 67 9.69 21.14 0.75
N LYS A 68 10.52 20.98 -0.29
CA LYS A 68 10.37 19.92 -1.29
C LYS A 68 10.60 18.53 -0.68
N TYR A 69 11.58 18.40 0.21
CA TYR A 69 11.89 17.16 0.90
C TYR A 69 10.74 16.73 1.82
N LYS A 70 10.17 17.69 2.56
CA LYS A 70 9.01 17.45 3.42
C LYS A 70 7.80 16.92 2.64
N LYS A 71 7.48 17.52 1.49
CA LYS A 71 6.39 17.03 0.61
C LYS A 71 6.65 15.63 0.09
N LEU A 72 7.89 15.32 -0.30
CA LEU A 72 8.26 13.97 -0.75
C LEU A 72 8.09 12.94 0.37
N ILE A 73 8.44 13.28 1.62
CA ILE A 73 8.21 12.39 2.76
C ILE A 73 6.71 12.13 2.95
N GLU A 74 5.87 13.17 2.90
CA GLU A 74 4.41 13.02 3.00
C GLU A 74 3.84 12.12 1.88
N GLU A 75 4.34 12.27 0.64
CA GLU A 75 3.96 11.42 -0.49
C GLU A 75 4.43 9.96 -0.33
N ILE A 76 5.64 9.75 0.20
CA ILE A 76 6.17 8.42 0.51
C ILE A 76 5.34 7.75 1.60
N GLU A 77 5.01 8.46 2.68
CA GLU A 77 4.19 7.91 3.75
C GLU A 77 2.79 7.55 3.27
N LYS A 78 2.17 8.40 2.45
CA LYS A 78 0.88 8.12 1.83
C LYS A 78 0.95 6.87 0.95
N SER A 79 1.95 6.80 0.08
CA SER A 79 2.15 5.65 -0.82
C SER A 79 2.43 4.36 -0.06
N LYS A 80 3.20 4.44 1.04
CA LYS A 80 3.46 3.31 1.93
C LYS A 80 2.18 2.80 2.58
N LYS A 81 1.30 3.71 3.02
CA LYS A 81 0.00 3.34 3.58
C LYS A 81 -0.90 2.66 2.54
N GLU A 82 -1.01 3.22 1.34
CA GLU A 82 -1.77 2.61 0.24
C GLU A 82 -1.23 1.22 -0.13
N LEU A 83 0.10 1.04 -0.13
CA LEU A 83 0.72 -0.26 -0.39
C LEU A 83 0.36 -1.31 0.69
N GLU A 84 0.41 -0.93 1.97
CA GLU A 84 0.06 -1.85 3.07
C GLU A 84 -1.43 -2.19 3.08
N GLU A 85 -2.30 -1.23 2.74
CA GLU A 85 -3.73 -1.49 2.55
C GLU A 85 -3.98 -2.47 1.40
N LEU A 86 -3.28 -2.32 0.27
CA LEU A 86 -3.38 -3.26 -0.85
C LEU A 86 -2.85 -4.65 -0.51
N LYS A 87 -1.70 -4.75 0.17
CA LYS A 87 -1.17 -6.05 0.63
C LYS A 87 -2.16 -6.75 1.55
N THR A 88 -2.69 -6.04 2.53
CA THR A 88 -3.69 -6.58 3.47
C THR A 88 -4.94 -7.06 2.73
N LYS A 89 -5.40 -6.31 1.72
CA LYS A 89 -6.54 -6.71 0.90
C LYS A 89 -6.23 -7.96 0.07
N PHE A 90 -5.04 -8.02 -0.52
CA PHE A 90 -4.59 -9.17 -1.32
C PHE A 90 -4.44 -10.43 -0.45
N GLU A 91 -3.87 -10.32 0.75
CA GLU A 91 -3.77 -11.43 1.70
C GLU A 91 -5.14 -11.96 2.09
N LYS A 92 -6.11 -11.07 2.38
CA LYS A 92 -7.49 -11.49 2.69
C LYS A 92 -8.20 -12.14 1.50
N GLU A 93 -8.00 -11.63 0.29
CA GLU A 93 -8.56 -12.22 -0.93
C GLU A 93 -7.92 -13.58 -1.25
N ALA A 94 -6.60 -13.71 -1.06
CA ALA A 94 -5.89 -14.98 -1.21
C ALA A 94 -6.32 -16.00 -0.15
N GLU A 95 -6.48 -15.59 1.12
CA GLU A 95 -7.02 -16.44 2.18
C GLU A 95 -8.46 -16.89 1.86
N ALA A 96 -9.32 -15.97 1.40
CA ALA A 96 -10.68 -16.30 1.02
C ALA A 96 -10.76 -17.25 -0.19
N GLN A 97 -9.90 -17.05 -1.20
CA GLN A 97 -9.79 -17.94 -2.35
C GLN A 97 -9.26 -19.31 -1.94
N GLN A 98 -8.24 -19.37 -1.09
CA GLN A 98 -7.69 -20.63 -0.61
C GLN A 98 -8.68 -21.40 0.27
N ILE A 99 -9.48 -20.71 1.08
CA ILE A 99 -10.60 -21.31 1.83
C ILE A 99 -11.65 -21.87 0.88
N GLN A 100 -12.00 -21.14 -0.19
CA GLN A 100 -12.98 -21.57 -1.18
C GLN A 100 -12.48 -22.79 -1.98
N GLU A 101 -11.22 -22.77 -2.44
CA GLU A 101 -10.58 -23.90 -3.11
C GLU A 101 -10.51 -25.13 -2.19
N ASP A 102 -10.13 -24.96 -0.91
CA ASP A 102 -10.15 -26.03 0.08
C ASP A 102 -11.58 -26.61 0.23
N LEU A 103 -12.63 -25.78 0.28
CA LEU A 103 -14.02 -26.22 0.39
C LEU A 103 -14.48 -27.00 -0.84
N ASP A 104 -14.13 -26.53 -2.04
CA ASP A 104 -14.49 -27.20 -3.30
C ASP A 104 -13.76 -28.54 -3.44
N LEU A 105 -12.49 -28.62 -3.03
CA LEU A 105 -11.70 -29.86 -2.99
C LEU A 105 -12.23 -30.84 -1.93
N ILE A 106 -12.61 -30.35 -0.74
CA ILE A 106 -13.26 -31.15 0.31
C ILE A 106 -14.57 -31.75 -0.21
N ARG A 107 -15.38 -30.95 -0.90
CA ARG A 107 -16.63 -31.40 -1.50
C ARG A 107 -16.37 -32.43 -2.60
N LEU A 108 -15.38 -32.22 -3.45
CA LEU A 108 -14.98 -33.15 -4.52
C LEU A 108 -14.51 -34.50 -3.94
N LEU A 109 -13.70 -34.47 -2.88
CA LEU A 109 -13.29 -35.66 -2.14
C LEU A 109 -14.50 -36.45 -1.65
N ARG A 110 -15.43 -35.74 -1.00
CA ARG A 110 -16.60 -36.33 -0.36
C ARG A 110 -17.61 -36.90 -1.35
N GLU A 111 -17.94 -36.13 -2.39
CA GLU A 111 -19.05 -36.43 -3.31
C GLU A 111 -18.64 -37.25 -4.54
N LYS A 112 -17.36 -37.28 -4.93
CA LYS A 112 -16.93 -38.00 -6.15
C LYS A 112 -15.89 -39.08 -5.92
N TRP A 113 -14.91 -38.85 -5.05
CA TRP A 113 -13.79 -39.78 -4.85
C TRP A 113 -14.06 -40.84 -3.79
N PHE A 114 -14.92 -40.49 -2.81
CA PHE A 114 -15.25 -41.31 -1.66
C PHE A 114 -16.75 -41.36 -1.38
N GLU A 115 -17.57 -41.23 -2.44
CA GLU A 115 -19.03 -41.41 -2.35
C GLU A 115 -19.40 -42.78 -1.74
N ASP A 116 -18.61 -43.82 -2.05
CA ASP A 116 -18.75 -45.16 -1.49
C ASP A 116 -18.53 -45.23 0.03
N LEU A 117 -17.86 -44.24 0.62
CA LEU A 117 -17.73 -44.11 2.07
C LEU A 117 -18.98 -43.46 2.70
N LEU A 118 -19.69 -42.59 1.96
CA LEU A 118 -20.94 -41.96 2.40
C LEU A 118 -22.12 -42.92 2.35
N GLU A 119 -22.25 -43.70 1.27
CA GLU A 119 -23.32 -44.69 1.12
C GLU A 119 -23.26 -45.78 2.19
N LYS A 120 -22.04 -46.07 2.68
CA LYS A 120 -21.78 -47.03 3.75
C LYS A 120 -21.84 -46.42 5.15
N GLY A 121 -22.66 -45.38 5.35
CA GLY A 121 -22.77 -44.50 6.54
C GLY A 121 -22.94 -45.13 7.93
N SER A 122 -22.66 -46.42 8.11
CA SER A 122 -22.57 -47.10 9.41
C SER A 122 -21.53 -48.25 9.43
N SER A 123 -20.87 -48.56 8.30
CA SER A 123 -20.01 -49.74 8.13
C SER A 123 -18.51 -49.45 8.24
N LEU A 124 -18.08 -48.19 8.16
CA LEU A 124 -16.66 -47.82 8.29
C LEU A 124 -16.12 -48.04 9.71
N ASN A 125 -16.90 -47.68 10.73
CA ASN A 125 -16.56 -47.97 12.13
C ASN A 125 -16.48 -49.48 12.40
N HIS A 126 -17.25 -50.31 11.69
CA HIS A 126 -17.14 -51.76 11.79
C HIS A 126 -15.94 -52.34 11.05
N LEU A 127 -15.54 -51.76 9.91
CA LEU A 127 -14.36 -52.18 9.16
C LEU A 127 -13.06 -51.84 9.89
N LEU A 128 -13.04 -50.70 10.58
CA LEU A 128 -11.95 -50.23 11.45
C LEU A 128 -11.56 -51.23 12.56
N ILE A 129 -12.50 -52.10 12.97
CA ILE A 129 -12.33 -53.07 14.06
C ILE A 129 -11.91 -54.46 13.54
N THR A 130 -11.89 -54.67 12.21
CA THR A 130 -11.62 -55.99 11.60
C THR A 130 -10.22 -56.07 10.97
N LYS A 131 -9.72 -57.29 10.70
CA LYS A 131 -8.45 -57.58 9.98
C LYS A 131 -8.34 -57.00 8.54
N LYS A 132 -9.26 -56.10 8.15
CA LYS A 132 -9.29 -55.38 6.88
C LYS A 132 -8.93 -53.90 7.01
N TYR A 133 -8.45 -53.47 8.19
CA TYR A 133 -8.01 -52.11 8.45
C TYR A 133 -6.88 -51.70 7.51
N ASP A 134 -5.81 -52.50 7.41
CA ASP A 134 -4.66 -52.19 6.55
C ASP A 134 -5.04 -52.12 5.07
N GLU A 135 -5.86 -53.07 4.58
CA GLU A 135 -6.36 -53.07 3.20
C GLU A 135 -7.24 -51.84 2.88
N LEU A 136 -7.96 -51.33 3.88
CA LEU A 136 -8.78 -50.13 3.75
C LEU A 136 -7.91 -48.87 3.71
N VAL A 137 -6.91 -48.78 4.58
CA VAL A 137 -5.92 -47.69 4.61
C VAL A 137 -5.21 -47.61 3.26
N ASP A 138 -4.65 -48.72 2.77
CA ASP A 138 -3.95 -48.77 1.48
C ASP A 138 -4.83 -48.31 0.32
N LYS A 139 -6.11 -48.70 0.34
CA LYS A 139 -7.08 -48.30 -0.69
C LYS A 139 -7.41 -46.81 -0.62
N ILE A 140 -7.55 -46.24 0.58
CA ILE A 140 -7.78 -44.80 0.77
C ILE A 140 -6.52 -44.04 0.35
N GLU A 141 -5.33 -44.46 0.77
CA GLU A 141 -4.06 -43.83 0.40
C GLU A 141 -3.81 -43.82 -1.12
N SER A 142 -4.09 -44.95 -1.78
CA SER A 142 -3.97 -45.06 -3.24
C SER A 142 -4.90 -44.08 -3.96
N ARG A 143 -6.15 -43.97 -3.51
CA ARG A 143 -7.12 -43.00 -4.05
C ARG A 143 -6.72 -41.56 -3.75
N LEU A 144 -6.21 -41.27 -2.55
CA LEU A 144 -5.71 -39.94 -2.18
C LEU A 144 -4.49 -39.55 -3.00
N SER A 145 -3.62 -40.50 -3.33
CA SER A 145 -2.47 -40.27 -4.22
C SER A 145 -2.91 -39.92 -5.63
N ALA A 146 -3.92 -40.63 -6.17
CA ALA A 146 -4.51 -40.30 -7.46
C ALA A 146 -5.24 -38.95 -7.45
N PHE A 147 -6.00 -38.64 -6.39
CA PHE A 147 -6.65 -37.34 -6.20
C PHE A 147 -5.63 -36.20 -6.14
N ALA A 148 -4.54 -36.40 -5.40
CA ALA A 148 -3.45 -35.44 -5.26
C ALA A 148 -2.80 -35.15 -6.63
N ALA A 149 -2.53 -36.20 -7.42
CA ALA A 149 -1.98 -36.05 -8.76
C ALA A 149 -2.92 -35.30 -9.71
N GLU A 150 -4.22 -35.60 -9.68
CA GLU A 150 -5.23 -34.97 -10.56
C GLU A 150 -5.45 -33.49 -10.22
N ASN A 151 -5.41 -33.14 -8.93
CA ASN A 151 -5.65 -31.78 -8.45
C ASN A 151 -4.36 -30.97 -8.21
N LYS A 152 -3.19 -31.51 -8.60
CA LYS A 152 -1.86 -30.88 -8.42
C LYS A 152 -1.56 -30.54 -6.95
N LEU A 153 -2.02 -31.38 -6.03
CA LEU A 153 -1.76 -31.27 -4.60
C LEU A 153 -0.65 -32.22 -4.18
N SER A 154 -0.05 -31.97 -3.03
CA SER A 154 0.81 -32.96 -2.37
C SER A 154 -0.04 -34.03 -1.68
N LEU A 155 0.49 -35.26 -1.56
CA LEU A 155 -0.20 -36.33 -0.81
C LEU A 155 -0.51 -35.94 0.65
N PRO A 156 0.39 -35.29 1.41
CA PRO A 156 0.07 -34.79 2.75
C PRO A 156 -1.12 -33.80 2.75
N GLU A 157 -1.23 -32.97 1.73
CA GLU A 157 -2.32 -32.00 1.60
C GLU A 157 -3.65 -32.67 1.27
N ALA A 158 -3.65 -33.66 0.37
CA ALA A 158 -4.82 -34.50 0.11
C ALA A 158 -5.28 -35.25 1.38
N LYS A 159 -4.35 -35.80 2.18
CA LYS A 159 -4.66 -36.43 3.48
C LYS A 159 -5.27 -35.44 4.48
N ARG A 160 -4.75 -34.22 4.55
CA ARG A 160 -5.31 -33.14 5.38
C ARG A 160 -6.74 -32.80 4.96
N LEU A 161 -6.99 -32.63 3.66
CA LEU A 161 -8.32 -32.33 3.12
C LEU A 161 -9.30 -33.50 3.34
N PHE A 162 -8.83 -34.74 3.21
CA PHE A 162 -9.62 -35.93 3.51
C PHE A 162 -10.09 -35.97 4.97
N LYS A 163 -9.19 -35.71 5.94
CA LYS A 163 -9.57 -35.65 7.36
C LYS A 163 -10.53 -34.50 7.68
N LYS A 164 -10.50 -33.41 6.91
CA LYS A 164 -11.51 -32.34 6.99
C LYS A 164 -12.85 -32.78 6.37
N ALA A 165 -12.83 -33.54 5.28
CA ALA A 165 -14.02 -34.03 4.58
C ALA A 165 -14.75 -35.15 5.34
N PHE A 166 -14.01 -35.98 6.08
CA PHE A 166 -14.48 -37.11 6.88
C PHE A 166 -13.97 -37.02 8.33
N PRO A 167 -14.48 -36.06 9.13
CA PRO A 167 -14.03 -35.86 10.51
C PRO A 167 -14.23 -37.10 11.40
N GLU A 168 -15.20 -37.95 11.09
CA GLU A 168 -15.45 -39.24 11.73
C GLU A 168 -14.34 -40.27 11.54
N LEU A 169 -13.47 -40.08 10.53
CA LEU A 169 -12.31 -40.95 10.24
C LEU A 169 -10.99 -40.31 10.67
N LYS A 170 -11.01 -39.32 11.58
CA LYS A 170 -9.82 -38.59 12.01
C LYS A 170 -8.76 -39.48 12.69
N GLU A 171 -9.20 -40.56 13.36
CA GLU A 171 -8.35 -41.54 14.03
C GLU A 171 -7.68 -42.52 13.05
N LEU A 172 -8.05 -42.51 11.77
CA LEU A 172 -7.44 -43.35 10.75
C LEU A 172 -6.02 -42.84 10.45
N GLU A 173 -5.05 -43.72 10.67
CA GLU A 173 -3.64 -43.46 10.35
C GLU A 173 -3.44 -43.62 8.82
N LEU A 174 -3.72 -42.52 8.12
CA LEU A 174 -3.34 -42.25 6.73
C LEU A 174 -2.02 -41.49 6.72
#